data_AF-A0A6V7JJ60-F1
#
_entry.id   AF-A0A6V7JJ60-F1
#
_cell.length_a   1.000
_cell.length_b   1.000
_cell.length_c   1.000
_cell.angle_alpha   90.00
_cell.angle_beta   90.00
_cell.angle_gamma   90.00
#
_symmetry.space_group_name_H-M   'P 1'
#
loop_
_entity.id
_entity.type
_entity.pdbx_description
1 polymer ?
#
loop_
_entity_poly.entity_id
_entity_poly.type
_entity_poly.pdbx_seq_one_letter_code
_entity_poly.pdbx_strand_id
1 'polypeptide(L)'
;GMFNHTAELNFESSGSRVMIKSTYLGLDVFGQLKMEAEIEGTLPRLAPEARVDYGDYEEVYTSNKRGLLRSHSSRKYNLGAGNGTEYPFTVDQTITYHDCPYVKPIGDNTTKLKFSRGLTTYESREGIVRFAMNTKMTPLEEEDPCIQGRATCGEHSSCVVDGDDFRCVCNTG
;
A
#
# COMPACT_ATOMS: atom_id res chain seq x y z
N GLY A 1 -9.78 -1.14 -13.87
CA GLY A 1 -8.44 -1.22 -13.30
C GLY A 1 -7.41 -0.76 -14.31
N MET A 2 -7.43 0.54 -14.64
CA MET A 2 -6.37 1.18 -15.42
C MET A 2 -5.74 2.24 -14.54
N PHE A 3 -4.53 1.99 -14.04
CA PHE A 3 -3.85 2.87 -13.10
C PHE A 3 -2.38 2.46 -12.96
N ASN A 4 -1.54 3.39 -12.51
CA ASN A 4 -0.19 3.09 -12.06
C ASN A 4 -0.15 3.07 -10.55
N HIS A 5 0.57 2.12 -9.98
CA HIS A 5 0.75 1.95 -8.55
C HIS A 5 2.22 1.81 -8.23
N THR A 6 2.74 2.72 -7.42
CA THR A 6 4.07 2.63 -6.84
C THR A 6 3.91 2.30 -5.36
N ALA A 7 4.55 1.22 -4.93
CA ALA A 7 4.68 0.87 -3.52
C ALA A 7 6.17 0.84 -3.15
N GLU A 8 6.53 1.55 -2.10
CA GLU A 8 7.87 1.53 -1.53
C GLU A 8 7.80 0.94 -0.13
N LEU A 9 8.63 -0.06 0.13
CA LEU A 9 8.72 -0.72 1.42
C LEU A 9 10.11 -0.51 2.00
N ASN A 10 10.15 -0.06 3.26
CA ASN A 10 11.39 0.17 4.00
C ASN A 10 11.45 -0.77 5.21
N PHE A 11 12.42 -1.68 5.21
CA PHE A 11 12.64 -2.68 6.26
C PHE A 11 13.66 -2.17 7.28
N GLU A 12 13.17 -1.46 8.29
CA GLU A 12 13.96 -0.70 9.26
C GLU A 12 15.11 -1.50 9.89
N SER A 13 14.84 -2.74 10.33
CA SER A 13 15.85 -3.57 11.01
C SER A 13 17.05 -3.97 10.14
N SER A 14 16.87 -3.97 8.82
CA SER A 14 17.92 -4.39 7.87
C SER A 14 18.48 -3.25 7.02
N GLY A 15 17.82 -2.07 7.05
CA GLY A 15 18.08 -0.99 6.11
C GLY A 15 17.73 -1.33 4.65
N SER A 16 17.05 -2.46 4.40
CA SER A 16 16.65 -2.86 3.05
C SER A 16 15.47 -2.01 2.57
N ARG A 17 15.45 -1.72 1.27
CA ARG A 17 14.38 -0.96 0.62
C ARG A 17 14.04 -1.60 -0.71
N VAL A 18 12.76 -1.81 -0.95
CA VAL A 18 12.26 -2.33 -2.23
C VAL A 18 11.19 -1.38 -2.77
N MET A 19 11.24 -1.16 -4.07
CA MET A 19 10.25 -0.41 -4.82
C MET A 19 9.57 -1.34 -5.81
N ILE A 20 8.25 -1.31 -5.83
CA ILE A 20 7.40 -2.07 -6.73
C ILE A 20 6.61 -1.06 -7.56
N LYS A 21 6.85 -1.04 -8.86
CA LYS A 21 6.09 -0.23 -9.83
C LYS A 21 5.18 -1.17 -10.60
N SER A 22 3.87 -0.99 -10.48
CA SER A 22 2.86 -1.79 -11.17
C SER A 22 2.03 -0.93 -12.12
N THR A 23 1.86 -1.38 -13.36
CA THR A 23 1.00 -0.76 -14.37
C THR A 23 -0.17 -1.68 -14.65
N TYR A 24 -1.37 -1.22 -14.31
CA TYR A 24 -2.63 -1.93 -14.57
C TYR A 24 -3.20 -1.43 -15.90
N LEU A 25 -3.43 -2.36 -16.84
CA LEU A 25 -3.78 -2.04 -18.23
C LEU A 25 -5.27 -2.23 -18.54
N GLY A 26 -6.08 -2.57 -17.54
CA GLY A 26 -7.50 -2.85 -17.73
C GLY A 26 -7.76 -4.23 -18.30
N LEU A 27 -8.92 -4.37 -18.96
CA LEU A 27 -9.34 -5.62 -19.59
C LEU A 27 -8.74 -5.72 -20.98
N ASP A 28 -8.21 -6.89 -21.32
CA ASP A 28 -7.81 -7.22 -22.68
C ASP A 28 -9.00 -7.63 -23.56
N VAL A 29 -8.71 -8.01 -24.81
CA VAL A 29 -9.72 -8.45 -25.79
C VAL A 29 -10.46 -9.74 -25.39
N PHE A 30 -9.94 -10.47 -24.39
CA PHE A 30 -10.54 -11.69 -23.84
C PHE A 30 -11.25 -11.42 -22.50
N GLY A 31 -11.29 -10.17 -22.03
CA GLY A 31 -11.88 -9.80 -20.75
C GLY A 31 -11.02 -10.17 -19.54
N GLN A 32 -9.71 -10.35 -19.72
CA GLN A 32 -8.76 -10.62 -18.64
C GLN A 32 -8.10 -9.33 -18.16
N LEU A 33 -7.97 -9.16 -16.85
CA LEU A 33 -7.23 -8.02 -16.29
C LEU A 33 -5.72 -8.26 -16.45
N LYS A 34 -5.02 -7.28 -17.04
CA LYS A 34 -3.57 -7.33 -17.20
C LYS A 34 -2.86 -6.34 -16.28
N MET A 35 -1.80 -6.79 -15.63
CA MET A 35 -0.91 -5.99 -14.80
C MET A 35 0.55 -6.36 -15.12
N GLU A 36 1.41 -5.36 -15.21
CA GLU A 36 2.85 -5.50 -15.37
C GLU A 36 3.54 -4.90 -14.13
N ALA A 37 4.54 -5.59 -13.57
CA ALA A 37 5.24 -5.14 -12.38
C ALA A 37 6.76 -5.17 -12.55
N GLU A 38 7.41 -4.11 -12.11
CA GLU A 38 8.86 -3.97 -11.97
C GLU A 38 9.19 -3.88 -10.48
N ILE A 39 10.14 -4.71 -10.03
CA ILE A 39 10.56 -4.80 -8.63
C ILE A 39 12.06 -4.51 -8.56
N GLU A 40 12.43 -3.46 -7.82
CA GLU A 40 13.80 -2.97 -7.72
C GLU A 40 14.19 -2.75 -6.25
N GLY A 41 15.42 -3.10 -5.87
CA GLY A 41 15.97 -2.83 -4.54
C GLY A 41 16.51 -4.06 -3.81
N THR A 42 16.45 -4.03 -2.49
CA THR A 42 16.97 -5.08 -1.60
C THR A 42 15.92 -5.57 -0.62
N LEU A 43 16.07 -6.81 -0.16
CA LEU A 43 15.17 -7.46 0.79
C LEU A 43 15.97 -8.10 1.93
N PRO A 44 15.39 -8.18 3.14
CA PRO A 44 15.94 -9.00 4.22
C PRO A 44 16.06 -10.45 3.79
N ARG A 45 17.15 -11.12 4.17
CA ARG A 45 17.30 -12.56 3.92
C ARG A 45 16.49 -13.34 4.95
N LEU A 46 15.66 -14.26 4.45
CA LEU A 46 14.89 -15.19 5.28
C LEU A 46 15.52 -16.59 5.22
N ALA A 47 15.39 -17.36 6.30
CA ALA A 47 15.74 -18.78 6.27
C ALA A 47 14.80 -19.55 5.32
N PRO A 48 15.25 -20.64 4.67
CA PRO A 48 14.43 -21.39 3.71
C PRO A 48 13.08 -21.86 4.25
N GLU A 49 13.03 -22.18 5.55
CA GLU A 49 11.83 -22.70 6.24
C GLU A 49 11.00 -21.58 6.91
N ALA A 50 11.39 -20.32 6.74
CA ALA A 50 10.73 -19.21 7.39
C ALA A 50 9.32 -18.99 6.82
N ARG A 51 8.34 -18.84 7.71
CA ARG A 51 6.98 -18.46 7.36
C ARG A 51 6.76 -17.01 7.73
N VAL A 52 6.35 -16.19 6.78
CA VAL A 52 6.04 -14.78 7.03
C VAL A 52 4.56 -14.67 7.38
N ASP A 53 4.28 -14.05 8.52
CA ASP A 53 2.94 -13.71 8.97
C ASP A 53 2.84 -12.19 9.16
N TYR A 54 1.86 -11.56 8.54
CA TYR A 54 1.64 -10.12 8.60
C TYR A 54 0.57 -9.71 9.62
N GLY A 55 -0.16 -10.67 10.19
CA GLY A 55 -1.34 -10.40 11.01
C GLY A 55 -2.46 -9.69 10.23
N ASP A 56 -3.51 -9.34 10.97
CA ASP A 56 -4.58 -8.48 10.47
C ASP A 56 -4.15 -7.01 10.65
N TYR A 57 -4.42 -6.17 9.64
CA TYR A 57 -4.06 -4.75 9.68
C TYR A 57 -5.04 -3.88 8.89
N GLU A 58 -4.96 -2.57 9.11
CA GLU A 58 -5.74 -1.58 8.38
C GLU A 58 -4.82 -0.65 7.59
N GLU A 59 -5.26 -0.25 6.41
CA GLU A 59 -4.63 0.77 5.58
C GLU A 59 -5.63 1.90 5.35
N VAL A 60 -5.15 3.13 5.37
CA VAL A 60 -5.97 4.31 5.06
C VAL A 60 -5.49 4.90 3.74
N TYR A 61 -6.41 5.00 2.79
CA TYR A 61 -6.17 5.61 1.48
C TYR A 61 -6.87 6.96 1.42
N THR A 62 -6.08 8.01 1.21
CA THR A 62 -6.55 9.39 1.13
C THR A 62 -6.51 9.87 -0.31
N SER A 63 -7.63 10.41 -0.78
CA SER A 63 -7.76 11.06 -2.09
C SER A 63 -7.82 12.58 -1.92
N ASN A 64 -6.67 13.25 -1.88
CA ASN A 64 -6.58 14.72 -1.76
C ASN A 64 -6.46 15.46 -3.10
N LYS A 65 -6.26 14.71 -4.19
CA LYS A 65 -6.17 15.26 -5.54
C LYS A 65 -6.83 14.29 -6.50
N ARG A 66 -7.56 14.85 -7.47
CA ARG A 66 -8.21 14.07 -8.51
C ARG A 66 -7.19 13.15 -9.22
N GLY A 67 -7.55 11.87 -9.37
CA GLY A 67 -6.68 10.89 -10.02
C GLY A 67 -5.47 10.44 -9.20
N LEU A 68 -5.43 10.75 -7.89
CA LEU A 68 -4.33 10.41 -6.99
C LEU A 68 -4.86 9.86 -5.67
N LEU A 69 -4.42 8.67 -5.31
CA LEU A 69 -4.60 8.06 -4.00
C LEU A 69 -3.25 7.85 -3.34
N ARG A 70 -3.15 8.18 -2.06
CA ARG A 70 -1.94 7.95 -1.26
C ARG A 70 -2.28 7.18 0.01
N SER A 71 -1.34 6.35 0.43
CA SER A 71 -1.39 5.68 1.72
C SER A 71 0.02 5.61 2.31
N HIS A 72 0.11 5.74 3.62
CA HIS A 72 1.29 5.45 4.41
C HIS A 72 0.86 4.53 5.55
N SER A 73 1.67 3.52 5.84
CA SER A 73 1.40 2.63 6.97
C SER A 73 2.68 2.09 7.55
N SER A 74 2.74 2.07 8.88
CA SER A 74 3.76 1.33 9.63
C SER A 74 3.22 -0.05 10.00
N ARG A 75 3.92 -1.10 9.61
CA ARG A 75 3.50 -2.49 9.78
C ARG A 75 4.58 -3.31 10.42
N LYS A 76 4.20 -4.53 10.80
CA LYS A 76 5.11 -5.52 11.36
C LYS A 76 4.84 -6.86 10.71
N TYR A 77 5.88 -7.67 10.56
CA TYR A 77 5.74 -9.07 10.21
C TYR A 77 6.45 -9.95 11.22
N ASN A 78 5.94 -11.16 11.38
CA ASN A 78 6.49 -12.20 12.22
C ASN A 78 7.06 -13.32 11.36
N LEU A 79 8.14 -13.95 11.84
CA LEU A 79 8.67 -15.16 11.24
C LEU A 79 8.25 -16.35 12.10
N GLY A 80 7.26 -17.12 11.63
CA GLY A 80 6.59 -18.21 12.36
C GLY A 80 7.48 -19.42 12.70
N ALA A 81 8.80 -19.33 12.49
CA ALA A 81 9.80 -20.31 12.93
C ALA A 81 10.67 -19.82 14.11
N GLY A 82 10.42 -18.61 14.63
CA GLY A 82 11.13 -18.01 15.77
C GLY A 82 10.19 -17.60 16.92
N ASN A 83 10.76 -17.09 18.01
CA ASN A 83 10.15 -16.71 19.30
C ASN A 83 9.01 -15.66 19.26
N GLY A 84 8.36 -15.41 18.11
CA GLY A 84 7.38 -14.33 17.95
C GLY A 84 8.03 -12.96 17.82
N THR A 85 9.23 -12.89 17.23
CA THR A 85 9.91 -11.61 16.99
C THR A 85 9.23 -10.85 15.86
N GLU A 86 8.73 -9.66 16.19
CA GLU A 86 8.14 -8.71 15.24
C GLU A 86 9.22 -7.87 14.56
N TYR A 87 9.14 -7.77 13.24
CA TYR A 87 10.03 -6.95 12.42
C TYR A 87 9.25 -5.78 11.81
N PRO A 88 9.55 -4.52 12.20
CA PRO A 88 8.88 -3.36 11.66
C PRO A 88 9.30 -3.07 10.21
N PHE A 89 8.35 -2.57 9.43
CA PHE A 89 8.58 -2.01 8.10
C PHE A 89 7.52 -0.95 7.79
N THR A 90 7.86 0.04 6.98
CA THR A 90 6.89 1.01 6.49
C THR A 90 6.54 0.73 5.03
N VAL A 91 5.35 1.15 4.63
CA VAL A 91 4.86 1.07 3.26
C VAL A 91 4.31 2.43 2.85
N ASP A 92 4.90 2.97 1.80
CA ASP A 92 4.46 4.19 1.11
C ASP A 92 3.83 3.81 -0.23
N GLN A 93 2.57 4.18 -0.45
CA GLN A 93 1.83 3.81 -1.66
C GLN A 93 1.29 5.03 -2.36
N THR A 94 1.46 5.06 -3.68
CA THR A 94 0.91 6.07 -4.57
C THR A 94 0.21 5.38 -5.74
N ILE A 95 -1.08 5.64 -5.88
CA ILE A 95 -1.88 5.14 -7.00
C ILE A 95 -2.33 6.35 -7.83
N THR A 96 -2.03 6.31 -9.13
CA THR A 96 -2.41 7.36 -10.08
C THR A 96 -3.30 6.78 -11.16
N TYR A 97 -4.40 7.47 -11.45
CA TYR A 97 -5.39 7.03 -12.42
C TYR A 97 -6.00 8.22 -13.14
N HIS A 98 -6.55 7.94 -14.33
CA HIS A 98 -7.28 8.95 -15.08
C HIS A 98 -8.73 8.98 -14.63
N ASP A 99 -9.14 10.11 -14.07
CA ASP A 99 -10.52 10.37 -13.70
C ASP A 99 -11.24 11.17 -14.80
N CYS A 100 -12.56 11.00 -14.91
CA CYS A 100 -13.36 11.61 -15.97
C CYS A 100 -13.53 13.12 -15.73
N PRO A 101 -12.99 14.01 -16.56
CA PRO A 101 -12.91 15.45 -16.26
C PRO A 101 -14.28 16.13 -16.06
N TYR A 102 -15.33 15.55 -16.65
CA TYR A 102 -16.70 16.09 -16.62
C TYR A 102 -17.50 15.71 -15.37
N VAL A 103 -17.00 14.76 -14.57
CA VAL A 103 -17.65 14.42 -13.29
C VAL A 103 -17.24 15.46 -12.27
N LYS A 104 -18.20 15.96 -11.48
CA LYS A 104 -17.90 16.85 -10.35
C LYS A 104 -16.88 16.16 -9.46
N PRO A 105 -15.86 16.89 -8.95
CA PRO A 105 -14.93 16.31 -7.99
C PRO A 105 -15.75 15.70 -6.87
N ILE A 106 -15.62 14.38 -6.69
CA ILE A 106 -15.98 13.78 -5.41
C ILE A 106 -15.02 14.44 -4.45
N GLY A 107 -15.56 15.12 -3.43
CA GLY A 107 -14.74 15.78 -2.42
C GLY A 107 -13.72 14.81 -1.85
N ASP A 108 -12.73 15.35 -1.16
CA ASP A 108 -11.66 14.51 -0.63
C ASP A 108 -12.25 13.36 0.18
N ASN A 109 -11.85 12.15 -0.17
CA ASN A 109 -12.42 10.93 0.38
C ASN A 109 -11.31 10.08 0.96
N THR A 110 -11.54 9.63 2.18
CA THR A 110 -10.63 8.78 2.92
C THR A 110 -11.32 7.45 3.14
N THR A 111 -10.71 6.39 2.62
CA THR A 111 -11.24 5.03 2.66
C THR A 111 -10.30 4.15 3.45
N LYS A 112 -10.87 3.32 4.33
CA LYS A 112 -10.16 2.34 5.15
C LYS A 112 -10.25 0.98 4.47
N LEU A 113 -9.12 0.34 4.25
CA LEU A 113 -9.01 -1.04 3.82
C LEU A 113 -8.63 -1.89 5.02
N LYS A 114 -9.47 -2.87 5.36
CA LYS A 114 -9.17 -3.89 6.36
C LYS A 114 -8.62 -5.12 5.65
N PHE A 115 -7.41 -5.52 6.01
CA PHE A 115 -6.77 -6.76 5.56
C PHE A 115 -6.89 -7.81 6.66
N SER A 116 -7.32 -9.02 6.31
CA SER A 116 -7.40 -10.11 7.26
C SER A 116 -7.11 -11.47 6.65
N ARG A 117 -6.72 -12.43 7.49
CA ARG A 117 -6.46 -13.83 7.10
C ARG A 117 -5.46 -13.95 5.94
N GLY A 118 -4.41 -13.14 5.98
CA GLY A 118 -3.31 -13.20 5.01
C GLY A 118 -2.55 -14.51 5.12
N LEU A 119 -2.31 -15.17 3.99
CA LEU A 119 -1.49 -16.37 3.88
C LEU A 119 -0.49 -16.20 2.74
N THR A 120 0.79 -16.39 3.06
CA THR A 120 1.88 -16.44 2.09
C THR A 120 2.57 -17.80 2.16
N THR A 121 2.65 -18.48 1.02
CA THR A 121 3.36 -19.76 0.91
C THR A 121 4.34 -19.74 -0.25
N TYR A 122 5.53 -20.27 -0.04
CA TYR A 122 6.52 -20.49 -1.08
C TYR A 122 6.72 -22.00 -1.28
N GLU A 123 6.61 -22.45 -2.53
CA GLU A 123 6.91 -23.82 -2.93
C GLU A 123 8.23 -23.80 -3.71
N SER A 124 9.25 -24.52 -3.20
CA SER A 124 10.62 -24.40 -3.67
C SER A 124 10.96 -25.23 -4.91
N ARG A 125 10.16 -26.26 -5.25
CA ARG A 125 10.43 -27.13 -6.40
C ARG A 125 10.04 -26.46 -7.72
N GLU A 126 8.92 -25.74 -7.72
CA GLU A 126 8.36 -25.00 -8.85
C GLU A 126 8.69 -23.51 -8.77
N GLY A 127 9.19 -23.03 -7.63
CA GLY A 127 9.55 -21.63 -7.42
C GLY A 127 8.32 -20.71 -7.36
N ILE A 128 7.19 -21.22 -6.85
CA ILE A 128 5.91 -20.52 -6.85
C ILE A 128 5.65 -19.89 -5.50
N VAL A 129 5.38 -18.59 -5.50
CA VAL A 129 4.80 -17.87 -4.36
C VAL A 129 3.29 -17.76 -4.52
N ARG A 130 2.55 -18.00 -3.43
CA ARG A 130 1.08 -17.84 -3.39
C ARG A 130 0.73 -16.89 -2.28
N PHE A 131 -0.21 -16.00 -2.58
CA PHE A 131 -0.80 -15.06 -1.65
C PHE A 131 -2.31 -15.27 -1.63
N ALA A 132 -2.89 -15.36 -0.43
CA ALA A 132 -4.34 -15.38 -0.24
C ALA A 132 -4.69 -14.44 0.92
N MET A 133 -5.77 -13.68 0.79
CA MET A 133 -6.15 -12.68 1.80
C MET A 133 -7.62 -12.29 1.63
N ASN A 134 -8.19 -11.71 2.69
CA ASN A 134 -9.47 -11.03 2.63
C ASN A 134 -9.24 -9.52 2.77
N THR A 135 -9.87 -8.75 1.89
CA THR A 135 -9.88 -7.28 1.98
C THR A 135 -11.31 -6.77 2.06
N LYS A 136 -11.53 -5.75 2.88
CA LYS A 136 -12.81 -5.02 2.96
C LYS A 136 -12.54 -3.53 2.93
N MET A 137 -13.17 -2.82 2.00
CA MET A 137 -13.13 -1.36 1.99
C MET A 137 -14.36 -0.77 2.68
N THR A 138 -14.15 0.22 3.53
CA THR A 138 -15.19 1.00 4.21
C THR A 138 -14.82 2.48 4.19
N PRO A 139 -15.78 3.41 4.20
CA PRO A 139 -15.50 4.80 4.51
C PRO A 139 -14.76 4.92 5.85
N LEU A 140 -13.95 5.97 6.03
CA LEU A 140 -13.41 6.28 7.35
C LEU A 140 -14.57 6.74 8.25
N GLU A 141 -14.81 6.00 9.35
CA GLU A 141 -15.87 6.34 10.34
C GLU A 141 -15.39 7.40 11.35
N GLU A 142 -14.07 7.48 11.55
CA GLU A 142 -13.40 8.44 12.44
C GLU A 142 -13.21 9.79 11.74
N GLU A 143 -12.94 10.83 12.51
CA GLU A 143 -12.59 12.15 11.96
C GLU A 143 -11.26 12.06 11.22
N ASP A 144 -11.24 12.44 9.94
CA ASP A 144 -10.04 12.39 9.11
C ASP A 144 -9.01 13.44 9.59
N PRO A 145 -7.83 13.01 10.10
CA PRO A 145 -6.79 13.94 10.56
C PRO A 145 -6.32 14.91 9.47
N CYS A 146 -6.47 14.53 8.19
CA CYS A 146 -6.15 15.41 7.07
C CYS A 146 -7.11 16.58 6.90
N ILE A 147 -8.28 16.60 7.54
CA ILE A 147 -9.14 17.80 7.57
C ILE A 147 -8.39 18.98 8.18
N GLN A 148 -7.67 18.75 9.29
CA GLN A 148 -6.83 19.77 9.92
C GLN A 148 -5.49 19.92 9.19
N GLY A 149 -4.86 18.80 8.81
CA GLY A 149 -3.55 18.79 8.20
C GLY A 149 -3.46 19.52 6.86
N ARG A 150 -4.56 19.66 6.12
CA ARG A 150 -4.61 20.44 4.87
C ARG A 150 -4.30 21.92 5.05
N ALA A 151 -4.59 22.50 6.21
CA ALA A 151 -4.22 23.88 6.50
C ALA A 151 -2.71 24.04 6.77
N THR A 152 -2.03 22.94 7.09
CA THR A 152 -0.62 22.91 7.49
C THR A 152 0.30 22.47 6.36
N CYS A 153 -0.15 21.52 5.52
CA CYS A 153 0.64 21.05 4.37
C CYS A 153 0.82 22.14 3.32
N GLY A 154 2.05 22.35 2.86
CA GLY A 154 2.37 23.32 1.81
C GLY A 154 1.78 22.93 0.44
N GLU A 155 1.70 23.90 -0.46
CA GLU A 155 1.09 23.77 -1.80
C GLU A 155 1.63 22.60 -2.64
N HIS A 156 2.90 22.25 -2.47
CA HIS A 156 3.57 21.15 -3.17
C HIS A 156 3.62 19.85 -2.35
N SER A 157 2.72 19.69 -1.38
CA SER A 157 2.59 18.48 -0.58
C SER A 157 1.14 18.02 -0.50
N SER A 158 0.96 16.74 -0.23
CA SER A 158 -0.34 16.10 -0.01
C SER A 158 -0.38 15.56 1.41
N CYS A 159 -1.49 15.80 2.11
CA CYS A 159 -1.72 15.17 3.40
C CYS A 159 -1.97 13.66 3.24
N VAL A 160 -1.52 12.84 4.17
CA VAL A 160 -1.80 11.40 4.23
C VAL A 160 -2.05 11.04 5.69
N VAL A 161 -3.10 10.26 5.96
CA VAL A 161 -3.39 9.76 7.31
C VAL A 161 -2.30 8.79 7.75
N ASP A 162 -1.82 8.94 8.98
CA ASP A 162 -0.79 8.10 9.58
C ASP A 162 -1.15 7.77 11.04
N GLY A 163 -1.82 6.62 11.23
CA GLY A 163 -2.44 6.28 12.51
C GLY A 163 -3.52 7.28 12.90
N ASP A 164 -3.38 7.89 14.07
CA ASP A 164 -4.29 8.90 14.61
C ASP A 164 -3.91 10.35 14.21
N ASP A 165 -2.85 10.52 13.40
CA ASP A 165 -2.34 11.83 12.98
C ASP A 165 -2.22 11.90 11.43
N PHE A 166 -1.57 12.95 10.93
CA PHE A 166 -1.31 13.14 9.51
C PHE A 166 0.16 13.44 9.20
N ARG A 167 0.56 13.12 7.96
CA ARG A 167 1.87 13.47 7.42
C ARG A 167 1.72 14.25 6.11
N CYS A 168 2.51 15.30 5.93
CA CYS A 168 2.63 16.00 4.66
C CYS A 168 3.69 15.32 3.78
N VAL A 169 3.27 14.75 2.65
CA VAL A 169 4.15 14.06 1.71
C VAL A 169 4.33 14.92 0.48
N CYS A 170 5.58 15.23 0.11
CA CYS A 170 5.86 16.03 -1.09
C CYS A 170 5.24 15.41 -2.35
N ASN A 171 4.80 16.27 -3.25
CA ASN A 171 4.37 15.87 -4.58
C ASN A 171 5.61 15.56 -5.43
N THR A 172 5.50 14.61 -6.35
CA THR A 172 6.57 14.33 -7.31
C THR A 172 6.71 15.53 -8.25
N GLY A 173 7.89 16.15 -8.29
CA GLY A 173 8.17 17.35 -9.07
C GLY A 173 9.58 17.85 -8.83
#